data_AF-A0A2V6N7S4-F1
#
_entry.id   AF-A0A2V6N7S4-F1
#
_cell.length_a   1.000
_cell.length_b   1.000
_cell.length_c   1.000
_cell.angle_alpha   90.00
_cell.angle_beta   90.00
_cell.angle_gamma   90.00
#
_symmetry.space_group_name_H-M   'P 1'
#
loop_
_entity.id
_entity.type
_entity.pdbx_description
1 polymer ?
#
loop_
_entity_poly.entity_id
_entity_poly.type
_entity_poly.pdbx_seq_one_letter_code
_entity_poly.pdbx_strand_id
1 'polypeptide(L)'
;MMVGAIGRNRSEPDWRLRAVRVNRPYLVVCLVALTSCATTSTHQFAQPARDWQTRTGQLLYRNPKTTVIGDVIVRFSRNGDFELTFSKGPGVNLLFLRQDASFAEVSGPLAGRGWSGPIDRALPQLRAWLELRNKIVQAKDRHQVRHVSGSETFVFRF
;
A
#
# COMPACT_ATOMS: atom_id res chain seq x y z
N MET A 1 96.69 -13.05 9.74
CA MET A 1 96.92 -11.60 9.53
C MET A 1 95.68 -11.03 8.83
N MET A 2 95.32 -9.79 9.17
CA MET A 2 94.03 -9.10 9.07
C MET A 2 93.25 -9.08 7.73
N VAL A 3 92.04 -8.51 7.85
CA VAL A 3 91.14 -7.88 6.85
C VAL A 3 89.97 -8.78 6.45
N GLY A 4 88.69 -8.40 6.53
CA GLY A 4 88.00 -7.16 6.86
C GLY A 4 86.50 -7.40 6.58
N ALA A 5 85.62 -6.73 7.32
CA ALA A 5 84.17 -6.90 7.29
C ALA A 5 83.52 -6.43 5.97
N ILE A 6 82.35 -6.99 5.60
CA ILE A 6 81.24 -6.32 4.90
C ILE A 6 79.95 -7.12 5.17
N GLY A 7 78.93 -6.43 5.69
CA GLY A 7 77.66 -7.00 6.13
C GLY A 7 76.66 -7.30 5.03
N ARG A 8 75.55 -7.95 5.41
CA ARG A 8 74.34 -8.02 4.60
C ARG A 8 73.10 -8.03 5.50
N ASN A 9 72.39 -6.91 5.48
CA ASN A 9 71.03 -6.71 6.00
C ASN A 9 70.10 -7.83 5.53
N ARG A 10 69.34 -8.42 6.46
CA ARG A 10 68.18 -9.28 6.16
C ARG A 10 66.93 -8.58 6.69
N SER A 11 66.10 -8.12 5.77
CA SER A 11 64.80 -7.48 6.01
C SER A 11 63.75 -8.51 6.39
N GLU A 12 63.11 -8.35 7.56
CA GLU A 12 61.93 -9.12 7.97
C GLU A 12 60.64 -8.37 7.56
N PRO A 13 59.65 -9.03 6.94
CA PRO A 13 58.38 -8.40 6.60
C PRO A 13 57.40 -8.37 7.80
N ASP A 14 57.07 -7.16 8.25
CA ASP A 14 56.10 -6.85 9.31
C ASP A 14 54.65 -7.05 8.80
N TRP A 15 54.02 -8.20 9.12
CA TRP A 15 52.66 -8.56 8.72
C TRP A 15 51.58 -7.97 9.65
N ARG A 16 51.66 -6.69 10.02
CA ARG A 16 50.61 -6.06 10.84
C ARG A 16 49.24 -6.06 10.15
N LEU A 17 48.41 -7.02 10.55
CA LEU A 17 46.98 -7.12 10.27
C LEU A 17 46.31 -5.79 10.64
N ARG A 18 45.93 -5.01 9.64
CA ARG A 18 45.08 -3.83 9.83
C ARG A 18 43.67 -4.32 10.18
N ALA A 19 43.34 -4.31 11.47
CA ALA A 19 41.96 -4.42 11.91
C ALA A 19 41.14 -3.29 11.28
N VAL A 20 40.28 -3.62 10.32
CA VAL A 20 39.29 -2.68 9.79
C VAL A 20 38.36 -2.34 10.94
N ARG A 21 38.50 -1.13 11.51
CA ARG A 21 37.49 -0.55 12.39
C ARG A 21 36.21 -0.41 11.57
N VAL A 22 35.32 -1.39 11.66
CA VAL A 22 33.94 -1.26 11.18
C VAL A 22 33.32 -0.12 11.96
N ASN A 23 33.09 1.00 11.28
CA ASN A 23 32.57 2.21 11.89
C ASN A 23 31.13 1.97 12.35
N ARG A 24 31.01 1.62 13.64
CA ARG A 24 29.80 1.25 14.37
C ARG A 24 28.58 2.17 14.19
N PRO A 25 28.68 3.50 13.94
CA PRO A 25 27.48 4.32 13.76
C PRO A 25 26.75 4.08 12.43
N TYR A 26 27.42 3.62 11.37
CA TYR A 26 26.75 3.41 10.07
C TYR A 26 25.76 2.23 10.08
N LEU A 27 26.05 1.20 10.87
CA LEU A 27 25.16 0.05 11.04
C LEU A 27 23.83 0.45 11.71
N VAL A 28 23.86 1.38 12.66
CA VAL A 28 22.66 1.84 13.37
C VAL A 28 21.77 2.70 12.45
N VAL A 29 22.37 3.56 11.63
CA VAL A 29 21.62 4.41 10.68
C VAL A 29 20.93 3.59 9.60
N CYS A 30 21.57 2.54 9.08
CA CYS A 30 20.93 1.64 8.11
C CYS A 30 19.75 0.85 8.70
N LEU A 31 19.79 0.50 9.99
CA LEU A 31 18.71 -0.24 10.66
C LEU A 31 17.47 0.63 10.91
N VAL A 32 17.63 1.92 11.23
CA VAL A 32 16.50 2.84 11.46
C VAL A 32 15.81 3.24 10.15
N ALA A 33 16.54 3.29 9.04
CA ALA A 33 15.98 3.62 7.72
C ALA A 33 15.06 2.54 7.15
N LEU A 34 15.20 1.28 7.57
CA LEU A 34 14.43 0.15 7.04
C LEU A 34 13.11 -0.11 7.78
N THR A 35 12.87 0.48 8.95
CA THR A 35 11.67 0.22 9.76
C THR A 35 10.52 1.21 9.50
N SER A 36 10.76 2.30 8.76
CA SER A 36 9.79 3.42 8.63
C SER A 36 9.00 3.46 7.31
N CYS A 37 8.61 2.31 6.75
CA CYS A 37 7.76 2.27 5.54
C CYS A 37 6.55 1.33 5.65
N ALA A 38 6.13 0.97 6.86
CA ALA A 38 4.83 0.35 7.07
C ALA A 38 3.93 1.32 7.83
N THR A 39 3.19 2.17 7.10
CA THR A 39 1.95 2.74 7.63
C THR A 39 0.94 1.59 7.71
N THR A 40 1.15 0.69 8.66
CA THR A 40 0.16 -0.32 9.01
C THR A 40 -0.98 0.43 9.65
N SER A 41 -2.17 0.38 9.03
CA SER A 41 -3.38 0.86 9.67
C SER A 41 -3.49 0.20 11.05
N THR A 42 -3.42 0.98 12.13
CA THR A 42 -3.60 0.46 13.50
C THR A 42 -5.05 0.06 13.76
N HIS A 43 -5.96 0.41 12.84
CA HIS A 43 -7.37 0.13 12.92
C HIS A 43 -7.69 -1.29 12.45
N GLN A 44 -8.38 -2.05 13.30
CA GLN A 44 -8.78 -3.42 12.99
C GLN A 44 -10.14 -3.42 12.28
N PHE A 45 -10.13 -3.65 10.97
CA PHE A 45 -11.36 -3.87 10.21
C PHE A 45 -11.94 -5.27 10.47
N ALA A 46 -13.27 -5.36 10.39
CA ALA A 46 -13.96 -6.65 10.43
C ALA A 46 -13.46 -7.56 9.29
N GLN A 47 -13.35 -8.85 9.58
CA GLN A 47 -12.98 -9.84 8.57
C GLN A 47 -14.22 -10.29 7.79
N PRO A 48 -14.11 -10.59 6.49
CA PRO A 48 -15.21 -11.14 5.72
C PRO A 48 -15.78 -12.39 6.40
N ALA A 49 -17.06 -12.35 6.75
CA ALA A 49 -17.76 -13.43 7.43
C ALA A 49 -18.90 -13.99 6.55
N ARG A 50 -19.49 -15.12 6.96
CA ARG A 50 -20.53 -15.82 6.16
C ARG A 50 -21.79 -14.97 5.90
N ASP A 51 -22.05 -13.97 6.73
CA ASP A 51 -23.22 -13.09 6.64
C ASP A 51 -22.98 -11.86 5.76
N TRP A 52 -21.77 -11.69 5.21
CA TRP A 52 -21.47 -10.63 4.26
C TRP A 52 -22.03 -10.94 2.88
N GLN A 53 -22.57 -9.92 2.23
CA GLN A 53 -22.99 -10.01 0.83
C GLN A 53 -21.79 -9.73 -0.07
N THR A 54 -21.59 -10.57 -1.08
CA THR A 54 -20.58 -10.35 -2.13
C THR A 54 -21.28 -10.05 -3.44
N ARG A 55 -20.84 -9.00 -4.13
CA ARG A 55 -21.29 -8.61 -5.47
C ARG A 55 -20.07 -8.45 -6.35
N THR A 56 -20.09 -9.12 -7.50
CA THR A 56 -18.98 -9.10 -8.46
C THR A 56 -19.51 -8.57 -9.78
N GLY A 57 -18.67 -7.86 -10.53
CA GLY A 57 -19.06 -7.34 -11.83
C GLY A 57 -17.98 -6.49 -12.44
N GLN A 58 -18.38 -5.46 -13.19
CA GLN A 58 -17.46 -4.52 -13.80
C GLN A 58 -17.66 -3.11 -13.26
N LEU A 59 -16.56 -2.38 -13.11
CA LEU A 59 -16.54 -0.95 -12.80
C LEU A 59 -15.90 -0.19 -13.96
N LEU A 60 -16.64 0.77 -14.49
CA LEU A 60 -16.07 1.88 -15.25
C LEU A 60 -15.81 3.03 -14.29
N TYR A 61 -14.53 3.35 -14.10
CA TYR A 61 -14.07 4.53 -13.39
C TYR A 61 -13.54 5.56 -14.39
N ARG A 62 -13.98 6.80 -14.25
CA ARG A 62 -13.51 7.92 -15.06
C ARG A 62 -13.21 9.11 -14.18
N ASN A 63 -12.06 9.72 -14.41
CA ASN A 63 -11.71 11.04 -13.90
C ASN A 63 -11.15 11.90 -15.06
N PRO A 64 -10.74 13.15 -14.84
CA PRO A 64 -10.22 14.00 -15.92
C PRO A 64 -8.96 13.47 -16.61
N LYS A 65 -8.18 12.60 -15.95
CA LYS A 65 -6.88 12.10 -16.44
C LYS A 65 -6.98 10.74 -17.12
N THR A 66 -7.93 9.90 -16.71
CA THR A 66 -8.01 8.51 -17.17
C THR A 66 -9.44 7.98 -17.17
N THR A 67 -9.68 7.00 -18.02
CA THR A 67 -10.87 6.14 -17.99
C THR A 67 -10.40 4.69 -17.94
N VAL A 68 -10.89 3.96 -16.96
CA VAL A 68 -10.51 2.57 -16.72
C VAL A 68 -11.77 1.73 -16.55
N ILE A 69 -11.83 0.62 -17.27
CA ILE A 69 -12.82 -0.43 -17.08
C ILE A 69 -12.09 -1.67 -16.60
N GLY A 70 -12.66 -2.33 -15.61
CA GLY A 70 -12.09 -3.52 -14.99
C GLY A 70 -13.09 -4.26 -14.12
N ASP A 71 -12.65 -5.35 -13.53
CA ASP A 71 -13.45 -6.19 -12.65
C ASP A 71 -13.53 -5.57 -11.26
N VAL A 72 -14.69 -5.68 -10.63
CA VAL A 72 -14.91 -5.21 -9.27
C VAL A 72 -15.52 -6.29 -8.42
N ILE A 73 -15.01 -6.43 -7.20
CA ILE A 73 -15.59 -7.27 -6.16
C ILE A 73 -15.90 -6.37 -4.99
N VAL A 74 -17.17 -6.33 -4.61
CA VAL A 74 -17.67 -5.55 -3.47
C VAL A 74 -18.20 -6.52 -2.44
N ARG A 75 -17.77 -6.38 -1.19
CA ARG A 75 -18.31 -7.12 -0.06
C ARG A 75 -18.82 -6.15 0.98
N PHE A 76 -19.96 -6.43 1.59
CA PHE A 76 -20.47 -5.60 2.68
C PHE A 76 -21.29 -6.39 3.69
N SER A 77 -21.21 -5.98 4.94
CA SER A 77 -21.97 -6.55 6.05
C SER A 77 -23.22 -5.73 6.34
N ARG A 78 -24.15 -6.30 7.12
CA ARG A 78 -25.31 -5.56 7.66
C ARG A 78 -24.91 -4.50 8.68
N ASN A 79 -23.76 -4.67 9.33
CA ASN A 79 -23.21 -3.73 10.30
C ASN A 79 -22.48 -2.57 9.62
N GLY A 80 -22.38 -2.61 8.29
CA GLY A 80 -21.80 -1.54 7.51
C GLY A 80 -20.28 -1.64 7.35
N ASP A 81 -19.71 -2.84 7.50
CA ASP A 81 -18.37 -3.11 7.00
C ASP A 81 -18.43 -3.19 5.47
N PHE A 82 -17.40 -2.69 4.81
CA PHE A 82 -17.37 -2.56 3.36
C PHE A 82 -15.96 -2.83 2.84
N GLU A 83 -15.89 -3.63 1.79
CA GLU A 83 -14.69 -3.89 1.02
C GLU A 83 -14.97 -3.72 -0.47
N LEU A 84 -14.04 -3.09 -1.18
CA LEU A 84 -14.06 -2.99 -2.62
C LEU A 84 -12.66 -3.30 -3.16
N THR A 85 -12.60 -4.22 -4.11
CA THR A 85 -11.40 -4.51 -4.90
C THR A 85 -11.72 -4.20 -6.36
N PHE A 86 -10.93 -3.35 -7.00
CA PHE A 86 -11.05 -3.00 -8.42
C PHE A 86 -9.77 -3.40 -9.14
N SER A 87 -9.87 -4.22 -10.19
CA SER A 87 -8.73 -4.78 -10.91
C SER A 87 -8.87 -4.64 -12.43
N LYS A 88 -7.74 -4.61 -13.15
CA LYS A 88 -7.72 -4.57 -14.64
C LYS A 88 -7.50 -5.95 -15.27
N GLY A 89 -7.85 -7.02 -14.55
CA GLY A 89 -7.57 -8.41 -14.91
C GLY A 89 -6.70 -9.13 -13.87
N PRO A 90 -6.30 -10.38 -14.16
CA PRO A 90 -5.58 -11.23 -13.21
C PRO A 90 -4.29 -10.56 -12.69
N GLY A 91 -4.16 -10.48 -11.37
CA GLY A 91 -2.96 -9.95 -10.71
C GLY A 91 -2.79 -8.41 -10.75
N VAL A 92 -3.67 -7.66 -11.42
CA VAL A 92 -3.54 -6.20 -11.52
C VAL A 92 -4.61 -5.52 -10.66
N ASN A 93 -4.32 -5.37 -9.36
CA ASN A 93 -5.18 -4.62 -8.44
C ASN A 93 -4.94 -3.10 -8.60
N LEU A 94 -5.97 -2.36 -8.98
CA LEU A 94 -5.93 -0.92 -9.19
C LEU A 94 -6.31 -0.14 -7.94
N LEU A 95 -7.23 -0.67 -7.14
CA LEU A 95 -7.70 -0.08 -5.91
C LEU A 95 -8.23 -1.15 -4.97
N PHE A 96 -7.76 -1.11 -3.73
CA PHE A 96 -8.37 -1.81 -2.61
C PHE A 96 -8.87 -0.78 -1.61
N LEU A 97 -10.10 -0.95 -1.14
CA LEU A 97 -10.76 -0.09 -0.17
C LEU A 97 -11.39 -0.97 0.90
N ARG A 98 -11.05 -0.71 2.17
CA ARG A 98 -11.80 -1.21 3.34
C ARG A 98 -12.37 -0.02 4.09
N GLN A 99 -13.59 -0.16 4.59
CA GLN A 99 -14.26 0.92 5.29
C GLN A 99 -15.28 0.37 6.27
N ASP A 100 -15.39 1.00 7.43
CA ASP A 100 -16.50 0.81 8.35
C ASP A 100 -17.25 2.14 8.60
N ALA A 101 -17.86 2.31 9.77
CA ALA A 101 -18.60 3.52 10.10
C ALA A 101 -17.72 4.77 10.29
N SER A 102 -16.45 4.62 10.68
CA SER A 102 -15.59 5.74 11.10
C SER A 102 -14.20 5.74 10.47
N PHE A 103 -13.68 4.58 10.07
CA PHE A 103 -12.36 4.44 9.48
C PHE A 103 -12.44 3.91 8.04
N ALA A 104 -11.45 4.28 7.25
CA ALA A 104 -11.23 3.69 5.94
C ALA A 104 -9.74 3.53 5.66
N GLU A 105 -9.43 2.52 4.86
CA GLU A 105 -8.11 2.24 4.30
C GLU A 105 -8.26 2.09 2.79
N VAL A 106 -7.42 2.82 2.05
CA VAL A 106 -7.39 2.80 0.58
C VAL A 106 -5.96 2.58 0.13
N SER A 107 -5.75 1.62 -0.75
CA SER A 107 -4.45 1.31 -1.33
C SER A 107 -4.55 0.98 -2.82
N GLY A 108 -3.40 0.98 -3.48
CA GLY A 108 -3.28 0.69 -4.91
C GLY A 108 -3.03 1.93 -5.78
N PRO A 109 -2.68 1.74 -7.06
CA PRO A 109 -2.28 2.81 -7.97
C PRO A 109 -3.27 3.97 -8.09
N LEU A 110 -4.58 3.69 -8.05
CA LEU A 110 -5.61 4.73 -8.16
C LEU A 110 -5.77 5.57 -6.88
N ALA A 111 -5.33 5.07 -5.73
CA ALA A 111 -5.27 5.83 -4.49
C ALA A 111 -4.05 6.78 -4.44
N GLY A 112 -3.08 6.59 -5.34
CA GLY A 112 -1.79 7.27 -5.30
C GLY A 112 -0.92 6.72 -4.16
N ARG A 113 -0.60 7.57 -3.18
CA ARG A 113 -0.03 7.09 -1.92
C ARG A 113 -1.18 6.51 -1.11
N GLY A 114 -1.11 5.22 -0.78
CA GLY A 114 -2.10 4.57 0.07
C GLY A 114 -2.34 5.36 1.36
N TRP A 115 -3.56 5.31 1.86
CA TRP A 115 -4.00 6.12 2.99
C TRP A 115 -4.88 5.27 3.91
N SER A 116 -4.72 5.46 5.22
CA SER A 116 -5.64 4.93 6.22
C SER A 116 -5.91 5.99 7.28
N GLY A 117 -7.15 6.04 7.77
CA GLY A 117 -7.52 6.89 8.89
C GLY A 117 -9.02 7.16 9.01
N PRO A 118 -9.39 8.09 9.89
CA PRO A 118 -10.77 8.53 10.04
C PRO A 118 -11.33 9.15 8.75
N ILE A 119 -12.56 8.77 8.39
CA ILE A 119 -13.21 9.16 7.11
C ILE A 119 -13.32 10.69 6.97
N ASP A 120 -13.55 11.42 8.07
CA ASP A 120 -13.62 12.88 8.11
C ASP A 120 -12.29 13.57 7.73
N ARG A 121 -11.17 12.87 7.92
CA ARG A 121 -9.81 13.35 7.60
C ARG A 121 -9.32 12.85 6.23
N ALA A 122 -10.17 12.19 5.46
CA ALA A 122 -9.79 11.69 4.14
C ALA A 122 -9.41 12.83 3.18
N LEU A 123 -8.33 12.59 2.42
CA LEU A 123 -7.90 13.48 1.35
C LEU A 123 -9.03 13.71 0.33
N PRO A 124 -9.18 14.91 -0.25
CA PRO A 124 -10.27 15.21 -1.17
C PRO A 124 -10.40 14.22 -2.33
N GLN A 125 -9.28 13.73 -2.86
CA GLN A 125 -9.24 12.73 -3.94
C GLN A 125 -9.79 11.35 -3.56
N LEU A 126 -9.81 11.00 -2.26
CA LEU A 126 -10.30 9.71 -1.79
C LEU A 126 -11.78 9.77 -1.41
N ARG A 127 -12.33 10.96 -1.16
CA ARG A 127 -13.72 11.14 -0.69
C ARG A 127 -14.73 10.48 -1.62
N ALA A 128 -14.55 10.65 -2.93
CA ALA A 128 -15.41 10.04 -3.94
C ALA A 128 -15.44 8.50 -3.87
N TRP A 129 -14.30 7.87 -3.57
CA TRP A 129 -14.23 6.42 -3.32
C TRP A 129 -14.93 6.03 -2.01
N LEU A 130 -14.79 6.81 -0.94
CA LEU A 130 -15.40 6.53 0.36
C LEU A 130 -16.93 6.70 0.36
N GLU A 131 -17.48 7.52 -0.55
CA GLU A 131 -18.93 7.68 -0.73
C GLU A 131 -19.60 6.41 -1.32
N LEU A 132 -18.83 5.56 -2.01
CA LEU A 132 -19.35 4.40 -2.72
C LEU A 132 -20.04 3.40 -1.81
N ARG A 133 -19.53 3.23 -0.58
CA ARG A 133 -20.14 2.34 0.43
C ARG A 133 -21.63 2.63 0.56
N ASN A 134 -21.99 3.88 0.84
CA ASN A 134 -23.37 4.26 1.09
C ASN A 134 -24.23 4.04 -0.15
N LYS A 135 -23.70 4.38 -1.34
CA LYS A 135 -24.42 4.21 -2.61
C LYS A 135 -24.67 2.75 -2.96
N ILE A 136 -23.69 1.88 -2.80
CA ILE A 136 -23.80 0.46 -3.17
C ILE A 136 -24.67 -0.28 -2.16
N VAL A 137 -24.53 0.00 -0.85
CA VAL A 137 -25.35 -0.62 0.19
C VAL A 137 -26.83 -0.23 0.03
N GLN A 138 -27.12 1.04 -0.28
CA GLN A 138 -28.50 1.48 -0.57
C GLN A 138 -29.07 0.88 -1.86
N ALA A 139 -28.21 0.54 -2.82
CA ALA A 139 -28.59 -0.03 -4.12
C ALA A 139 -28.26 -1.53 -4.23
N LYS A 140 -28.35 -2.27 -3.11
CA LYS A 140 -28.00 -3.70 -3.03
C LYS A 140 -28.71 -4.57 -4.07
N ASP A 141 -29.95 -4.24 -4.42
CA ASP A 141 -30.79 -5.02 -5.34
C ASP A 141 -30.71 -4.53 -6.81
N ARG A 142 -29.89 -3.51 -7.10
CA ARG A 142 -29.79 -2.92 -8.46
C ARG A 142 -28.63 -3.49 -9.24
N HIS A 143 -28.87 -4.01 -10.43
CA HIS A 143 -27.82 -4.53 -11.32
C HIS A 143 -26.84 -3.45 -11.80
N GLN A 144 -27.25 -2.18 -11.82
CA GLN A 144 -26.39 -1.07 -12.19
C GLN A 144 -26.44 0.03 -11.13
N VAL A 145 -25.26 0.54 -10.75
CA VAL A 145 -25.12 1.68 -9.83
C VAL A 145 -24.24 2.72 -10.50
N ARG A 146 -24.74 3.96 -10.62
CA ARG A 146 -23.97 5.10 -11.12
C ARG A 146 -23.79 6.11 -10.00
N HIS A 147 -22.55 6.52 -9.76
CA HIS A 147 -22.21 7.58 -8.81
C HIS A 147 -21.32 8.61 -9.51
N VAL A 148 -21.54 9.89 -9.19
CA VAL A 148 -20.72 11.00 -9.67
C VAL A 148 -20.38 11.87 -8.47
N SER A 149 -19.10 12.14 -8.29
CA SER A 149 -18.59 12.99 -7.20
C SER A 149 -17.53 13.92 -7.77
N GLY A 150 -17.85 15.22 -7.84
CA GLY A 150 -17.03 16.21 -8.52
C GLY A 150 -16.78 15.85 -9.99
N SER A 151 -15.52 15.63 -10.34
CA SER A 151 -15.09 15.25 -11.70
C SER A 151 -14.94 13.73 -11.90
N GLU A 152 -15.24 12.95 -10.87
CA GLU A 152 -15.14 11.49 -10.89
C GLU A 152 -16.49 10.85 -11.17
N THR A 153 -16.49 9.81 -12.01
CA THR A 153 -17.67 9.02 -12.36
C THR A 153 -17.37 7.55 -12.16
N PHE A 154 -18.32 6.88 -11.51
CA PHE A 154 -18.30 5.45 -11.24
C PHE A 154 -19.55 4.82 -11.83
N VAL A 155 -19.39 3.79 -12.65
CA VAL A 155 -20.50 2.99 -13.17
C VAL A 155 -20.22 1.52 -12.88
N PHE A 156 -20.96 0.97 -11.93
CA PHE A 156 -20.95 -0.44 -11.57
C PHE A 156 -22.00 -1.19 -12.38
N ARG A 157 -21.64 -2.37 -12.86
CA ARG A 157 -22.52 -3.36 -13.47
C ARG A 157 -22.27 -4.69 -12.77
N PHE A 158 -23.20 -5.08 -11.90
CA PHE A 158 -23.17 -6.30 -11.09
C PHE A 158 -23.97 -7.43 -11.73
#